data_AF-A0A3S3LU33-F1
#
_entry.id   AF-A0A3S3LU33-F1
#
_cell.length_a   1.000
_cell.length_b   1.000
_cell.length_c   1.000
_cell.angle_alpha   90.00
_cell.angle_beta   90.00
_cell.angle_gamma   90.00
#
_symmetry.space_group_name_H-M   'P 1'
#
loop_
_entity.id
_entity.type
_entity.pdbx_description
1 polymer ?
#
loop_
_entity_poly.entity_id
_entity_poly.type
_entity_poly.pdbx_seq_one_letter_code
_entity_poly.pdbx_strand_id
1 'polypeptide(L)' 'VSLPTTALCVLAIAYLPECMLALAKGWCLSPRSVTAMIVRDIMLPAIWARAWFGGAVEWRGNAMTIRTRELT' A
#
# COMPACT_ATOMS: atom_id res chain seq x y z
N VAL A 1 -7.61 -27.68 7.30
CA VAL A 1 -6.90 -26.71 6.43
C VAL A 1 -5.51 -26.52 7.01
N SER A 2 -4.44 -26.58 6.21
CA SER A 2 -3.07 -26.46 6.72
C SER A 2 -2.57 -25.01 6.63
N LEU A 3 -1.66 -24.62 7.55
CA LEU A 3 -1.01 -23.30 7.53
C LEU A 3 -0.42 -22.93 6.16
N PRO A 4 0.37 -23.78 5.47
CA PRO A 4 0.93 -23.42 4.17
C PRO A 4 -0.16 -23.26 3.10
N THR A 5 -1.20 -24.09 3.12
CA THR A 5 -2.34 -23.93 2.19
C THR A 5 -3.03 -22.59 2.39
N THR A 6 -3.32 -22.22 3.64
CA THR A 6 -3.94 -20.93 3.95
C THR A 6 -3.06 -19.76 3.52
N ALA A 7 -1.76 -19.81 3.81
CA ALA A 7 -0.81 -18.77 3.40
C ALA A 7 -0.78 -18.58 1.88
N LEU A 8 -0.74 -19.68 1.11
CA LEU A 8 -0.76 -19.63 -0.35
C LEU A 8 -2.08 -19.04 -0.88
N CYS A 9 -3.23 -19.41 -0.29
CA CYS A 9 -4.51 -18.83 -0.68
C CYS A 9 -4.56 -17.32 -0.42
N VAL A 10 -4.05 -16.86 0.73
CA VAL A 10 -3.99 -15.43 1.06
C VAL A 10 -3.10 -14.68 0.07
N LEU A 11 -1.91 -15.19 -0.22
CA LEU A 11 -1.00 -14.59 -1.20
C LEU A 11 -1.61 -14.56 -2.61
N ALA A 12 -2.28 -15.64 -3.02
CA ALA A 12 -2.96 -15.69 -4.31
C ALA A 12 -4.06 -14.61 -4.41
N ILE A 13 -4.88 -14.47 -3.38
CA ILE A 13 -5.94 -13.45 -3.33
C ILE A 13 -5.35 -12.04 -3.32
N ALA A 14 -4.23 -11.81 -2.65
CA ALA A 14 -3.58 -10.51 -2.57
C ALA A 14 -2.93 -10.07 -3.90
N TYR A 15 -2.22 -10.97 -4.59
CA TYR A 15 -1.36 -10.59 -5.73
C TYR A 15 -1.95 -10.91 -7.11
N LEU A 16 -2.80 -11.94 -7.26
CA LEU A 16 -3.34 -12.31 -8.57
C LEU A 16 -4.26 -11.24 -9.18
N PRO A 17 -5.16 -10.56 -8.44
CA PRO A 17 -6.03 -9.54 -9.02
C PRO A 17 -5.24 -8.39 -9.65
N GLU A 18 -4.12 -8.00 -9.05
CA GLU A 18 -3.27 -6.94 -9.61
C GLU A 18 -2.52 -7.39 -10.86
N CYS A 19 -2.03 -8.63 -10.87
CA CYS A 19 -1.46 -9.23 -12.08
C CYS A 19 -2.50 -9.31 -13.21
N MET A 20 -3.74 -9.71 -12.89
CA MET A 20 -4.84 -9.75 -13.84
C MET A 20 -5.21 -8.35 -14.34
N LEU A 21 -5.22 -7.34 -13.48
CA LEU A 21 -5.43 -5.94 -13.86
C LEU A 21 -4.34 -5.48 -14.83
N ALA A 22 -3.06 -5.73 -14.50
CA ALA A 22 -1.96 -5.36 -15.36
C ALA A 22 -2.08 -6.02 -16.75
N LEU A 23 -2.40 -7.32 -16.80
CA LEU A 23 -2.63 -8.03 -18.06
C LEU A 23 -3.83 -7.46 -18.83
N ALA A 24 -4.97 -7.24 -18.17
CA ALA A 24 -6.18 -6.71 -18.80
C ALA A 24 -6.00 -5.30 -19.37
N LYS A 25 -5.07 -4.53 -18.81
CA LYS A 25 -4.73 -3.18 -19.28
C LYS A 25 -3.52 -3.14 -20.20
N GLY A 26 -2.91 -4.30 -20.51
CA GLY A 26 -1.69 -4.38 -21.31
C GLY A 26 -0.48 -3.70 -20.66
N TRP A 27 -0.48 -3.58 -19.33
CA TRP A 27 0.64 -3.05 -18.58
C TRP A 27 1.77 -4.08 -18.49
N CYS A 28 2.99 -3.60 -18.27
CA CYS A 28 4.16 -4.46 -18.13
C CYS A 28 4.03 -5.37 -16.89
N LEU A 29 3.86 -6.66 -17.14
CA LEU A 29 3.93 -7.69 -16.11
C LEU A 29 5.29 -8.40 -16.21
N SER A 30 6.12 -8.21 -15.19
CA SER A 30 7.43 -8.86 -15.09
C SER A 30 7.67 -9.29 -13.64
N PRO A 31 8.70 -10.11 -13.35
CA PRO A 31 9.06 -10.43 -11.96
C PRO A 31 9.30 -9.19 -11.10
N ARG A 32 9.77 -8.08 -11.69
CA ARG A 32 9.93 -6.80 -11.00
C ARG A 32 8.60 -6.20 -10.55
N SER A 33 7.50 -6.47 -11.25
CA SER A 33 6.17 -6.00 -10.87
C SER A 33 5.74 -6.62 -9.54
N VAL A 34 5.99 -7.92 -9.34
CA VAL A 34 5.71 -8.60 -8.06
C VAL A 34 6.59 -8.04 -6.94
N THR A 35 7.88 -7.81 -7.21
CA THR A 35 8.77 -7.15 -6.23
C THR A 35 8.25 -5.76 -5.85
N ALA A 36 7.78 -4.96 -6.82
CA ALA A 36 7.20 -3.65 -6.56
C ALA A 36 5.94 -3.73 -5.68
N MET A 37 5.07 -4.72 -5.89
CA MET A 37 3.90 -4.96 -5.04
C MET A 37 4.31 -5.25 -3.59
N ILE A 38 5.32 -6.11 -3.38
CA ILE A 38 5.83 -6.41 -2.04
C ILE A 38 6.42 -5.17 -1.37
N VAL A 39 7.22 -4.38 -2.09
CA VAL A 39 7.79 -3.13 -1.55
C VAL A 39 6.68 -2.17 -1.15
N ARG A 40 5.65 -2.00 -1.98
CA ARG A 40 4.48 -1.17 -1.66
C ARG A 40 3.82 -1.62 -0.36
N ASP A 41 3.57 -2.92 -0.20
CA ASP A 41 2.89 -3.46 0.98
C ASP A 41 3.74 -3.24 2.26
N ILE A 42 5.08 -3.34 2.16
CA ILE A 42 6.01 -3.03 3.26
C ILE A 42 6.09 -1.53 3.55
N MET A 43 5.97 -0.67 2.53
CA MET A 43 6.01 0.78 2.71
C MET A 43 4.80 1.31 3.45
N LEU A 44 3.62 0.69 3.33
CA LEU A 44 2.39 1.13 4.00
C LEU A 44 2.55 1.31 5.52
N PRO A 45 3.02 0.31 6.30
CA PRO A 45 3.25 0.51 7.73
C PRO A 45 4.31 1.56 8.04
N ALA A 46 5.33 1.73 7.19
CA ALA A 46 6.36 2.76 7.37
C ALA A 46 5.80 4.18 7.15
N ILE A 47 5.01 4.38 6.09
CA ILE A 47 4.33 5.65 5.80
C ILE A 47 3.33 5.97 6.91
N TRP A 48 2.57 4.97 7.35
CA TRP A 48 1.63 5.08 8.45
C TRP A 48 2.34 5.49 9.74
N ALA A 49 3.40 4.80 10.14
CA ALA A 49 4.19 5.17 11.32
C ALA A 49 4.76 6.59 11.21
N ARG A 50 5.26 7.00 10.04
CA ARG A 50 5.70 8.38 9.79
C ARG A 50 4.59 9.40 10.01
N ALA A 51 3.36 9.07 9.63
CA ALA A 51 2.21 9.96 9.80
C ALA A 51 1.87 10.22 11.27
N TRP A 52 2.14 9.29 12.19
CA TRP A 52 1.98 9.53 13.64
C TRP A 52 2.91 10.63 14.17
N PHE A 53 4.11 10.72 13.62
CA PHE A 53 5.14 11.66 14.07
C PHE A 53 5.12 12.99 13.29
N GLY A 54 4.33 13.09 12.21
CA GLY A 54 4.24 14.27 11.36
C GLY A 54 3.02 15.12 11.67
N GLY A 55 3.21 16.41 11.99
CA GLY A 55 2.10 17.36 12.23
C GLY A 55 1.63 18.14 11.00
N ALA A 56 2.35 18.04 9.89
CA ALA A 56 2.04 18.75 8.65
C ALA A 56 2.31 17.85 7.44
N VAL A 57 1.36 17.81 6.51
CA VAL A 57 1.45 17.11 5.23
C VAL A 57 1.20 18.13 4.13
N GLU A 58 2.10 18.23 3.16
CA GLU A 58 1.86 19.07 1.99
C GLU A 58 1.06 18.29 0.94
N TRP A 59 -0.07 18.84 0.52
CA TRP A 59 -0.99 18.22 -0.45
C TRP A 59 -1.21 19.15 -1.63
N ARG A 60 -0.73 18.74 -2.81
CA ARG A 60 -0.83 19.51 -4.07
C ARG A 60 -0.39 20.98 -3.92
N GLY A 61 0.74 21.24 -3.26
CA GLY A 61 1.25 22.60 -3.01
C GLY A 61 0.74 23.24 -1.71
N ASN A 62 -0.20 22.63 -0.99
CA ASN A 62 -0.84 23.22 0.18
C ASN A 62 -0.43 22.49 1.46
N ALA A 63 0.24 23.18 2.37
CA ALA A 63 0.55 22.62 3.69
C ALA A 63 -0.75 22.43 4.51
N MET A 64 -1.13 21.17 4.74
CA MET A 64 -2.20 20.76 5.64
C MET A 64 -1.60 20.50 7.02
N THR A 65 -1.91 21.38 7.98
CA THR A 65 -1.50 21.20 9.38
C THR A 65 -2.62 20.54 10.18
N ILE A 66 -2.28 19.53 10.97
CA ILE A 66 -3.24 18.83 11.82
C ILE A 66 -3.17 19.54 13.19
N ARG A 67 -3.94 20.63 13.33
CA ARG A 67 -4.14 21.32 14.61
C ARG A 67 -5.46 20.85 15.20
N THR A 68 -5.46 20.34 16.43
CA THR A 68 -6.70 20.13 17.19
C THR A 68 -7.33 21.50 17.42
N ARG A 69 -8.47 21.76 16.80
CA ARG A 69 -9.24 22.98 17.07
C ARG A 69 -9.84 22.80 18.47
N GLU A 70 -9.39 23.60 19.44
CA GLU A 70 -10.04 23.63 20.74
C GLU A 70 -11.46 24.17 20.53
N LEU A 71 -12.45 23.31 20.76
CA LEU A 71 -13.85 23.72 20.84
C LEU A 71 -14.02 24.37 22.20
N THR A 72 -13.91 25.71 22.21
CA THR A 72 -14.21 26.58 23.35
C THR A 72 -15.65 26.40 23.82
#